data_AF-A0A963EGH3-F1
#
_entry.id   AF-A0A963EGH3-F1
#
_cell.length_a   1.000
_cell.length_b   1.000
_cell.length_c   1.000
_cell.angle_alpha   90.00
_cell.angle_beta   90.00
_cell.angle_gamma   90.00
#
_symmetry.space_group_name_H-M   'P 1'
#
loop_
_entity.id
_entity.type
_entity.pdbx_description
1 polymer ?
#
loop_
_entity_poly.entity_id
_entity_poly.type
_entity_poly.pdbx_seq_one_letter_code
_entity_poly.pdbx_strand_id
1 'polypeptide(L)'
;QTVETSRIAGDANEIACRTEADAASLSERARKVGEIVAIIEEIAEQTNLLALNATIEAARAGDAGKGFAVVAAEVKSLSTQTASATEEIASQISGIQAATEATAGAIRRITGTIGEISSATTAVTAAVQEQTVSIEEITMNVNQVAHGSEEISANCSGLGQSTDATRRSATLIREST
;
A
#
# COMPACT_ATOMS: atom_id res chain seq x y z
N GLN A 1 -11.42 17.74 -4.51
CA GLN A 1 -10.11 17.23 -4.05
C GLN A 1 -10.24 15.96 -3.21
N THR A 2 -11.03 15.92 -2.14
CA THR A 2 -11.22 14.72 -1.28
C THR A 2 -11.75 13.48 -2.03
N VAL A 3 -12.72 13.65 -2.93
CA VAL A 3 -13.23 12.56 -3.80
C VAL A 3 -12.12 11.98 -4.69
N GLU A 4 -11.21 12.83 -5.16
CA GLU A 4 -10.11 12.42 -6.04
C GLU A 4 -9.02 11.69 -5.26
N THR A 5 -8.71 12.13 -4.03
CA THR A 5 -7.83 11.40 -3.11
C THR A 5 -8.36 10.01 -2.79
N SER A 6 -9.67 9.88 -2.55
CA SER A 6 -10.31 8.58 -2.27
C SER A 6 -10.25 7.64 -3.48
N ARG A 7 -10.43 8.17 -4.70
CA ARG A 7 -10.25 7.42 -5.94
C ARG A 7 -8.81 6.93 -6.11
N ILE A 8 -7.81 7.81 -5.92
CA ILE A 8 -6.39 7.46 -6.03
C ILE A 8 -6.00 6.40 -4.99
N ALA A 9 -6.51 6.51 -3.76
CA ALA A 9 -6.31 5.49 -2.73
C ALA A 9 -6.91 4.14 -3.14
N GLY A 10 -8.09 4.14 -3.76
CA GLY A 10 -8.71 2.94 -4.32
C GLY A 10 -7.87 2.28 -5.41
N ASP A 11 -7.43 3.07 -6.40
CA ASP A 11 -6.57 2.59 -7.50
C ASP A 11 -5.26 2.02 -6.96
N ALA A 12 -4.63 2.72 -6.00
CA ALA A 12 -3.38 2.27 -5.37
C ALA A 12 -3.58 0.96 -4.59
N ASN A 13 -4.72 0.79 -3.92
CA ASN A 13 -5.03 -0.45 -3.22
C ASN A 13 -5.21 -1.62 -4.20
N GLU A 14 -5.87 -1.40 -5.33
CA GLU A 14 -6.03 -2.44 -6.36
C GLU A 14 -4.68 -2.87 -6.94
N ILE A 15 -3.80 -1.91 -7.24
CA ILE A 15 -2.43 -2.18 -7.70
C ILE A 15 -1.65 -2.97 -6.65
N ALA A 16 -1.74 -2.59 -5.38
CA ALA A 16 -1.08 -3.29 -4.27
C ALA A 16 -1.57 -4.75 -4.18
N CYS A 17 -2.88 -4.99 -4.21
CA CYS A 17 -3.45 -6.35 -4.19
C CYS A 17 -3.00 -7.21 -5.38
N ARG A 18 -2.96 -6.65 -6.60
CA ARG A 18 -2.43 -7.37 -7.77
C ARG A 18 -0.96 -7.73 -7.61
N THR A 19 -0.16 -6.78 -7.11
CA THR A 19 1.28 -7.01 -6.87
C THR A 19 1.51 -8.07 -5.78
N GLU A 20 0.67 -8.11 -4.74
CA GLU A 20 0.73 -9.16 -3.71
C GLU A 20 0.40 -10.55 -4.29
N ALA A 21 -0.60 -10.63 -5.18
CA ALA A 21 -0.94 -11.88 -5.86
C ALA A 21 0.18 -12.36 -6.79
N ASP A 22 0.83 -11.44 -7.52
CA ASP A 22 1.98 -11.76 -8.37
C ASP A 22 3.17 -12.25 -7.55
N ALA A 23 3.46 -11.62 -6.41
CA ALA A 23 4.48 -12.08 -5.47
C ALA A 23 4.16 -13.49 -4.93
N ALA A 24 2.92 -13.76 -4.53
CA ALA A 24 2.50 -15.08 -4.08
C ALA A 24 2.67 -16.15 -5.19
N SER A 25 2.31 -15.82 -6.43
CA SER A 25 2.51 -16.67 -7.61
C SER A 25 3.99 -16.96 -7.87
N LEU A 26 4.86 -15.94 -7.73
CA LEU A 26 6.30 -16.10 -7.89
C LEU A 26 6.90 -17.00 -6.80
N SER A 27 6.47 -16.83 -5.54
CA SER A 27 6.90 -17.68 -4.42
C SER A 27 6.55 -19.15 -4.65
N GLU A 28 5.33 -19.42 -5.10
CA GLU A 28 4.89 -20.78 -5.44
C GLU A 28 5.68 -21.38 -6.61
N ARG A 29 6.00 -20.59 -7.63
CA ARG A 29 6.85 -21.03 -8.74
C ARG A 29 8.27 -21.34 -8.27
N ALA A 30 8.85 -20.49 -7.43
CA ALA A 30 10.17 -20.71 -6.86
C ALA A 30 10.21 -21.99 -6.01
N ARG A 31 9.14 -22.25 -5.23
CA ARG A 31 8.98 -23.52 -4.48
C ARG A 31 9.02 -24.75 -5.38
N LYS A 32 8.25 -24.74 -6.48
CA LYS A 32 8.26 -25.85 -7.46
C LYS A 32 9.63 -26.04 -8.12
N VAL A 33 10.34 -24.96 -8.40
CA VAL A 33 11.72 -25.06 -8.92
C VAL A 33 12.63 -25.68 -7.86
N GLY A 34 12.50 -25.30 -6.59
CA GLY A 34 13.23 -25.93 -5.47
C GLY A 34 12.98 -27.43 -5.36
N GLU A 35 11.72 -27.87 -5.50
CA GLU A 35 11.36 -29.30 -5.52
C GLU A 35 12.03 -30.04 -6.69
N ILE A 36 12.10 -29.44 -7.87
CA ILE A 36 12.79 -30.03 -9.04
C ILE A 36 14.30 -30.11 -8.79
N VAL A 37 14.90 -29.06 -8.23
CA VAL A 37 16.35 -29.01 -7.93
C VAL A 37 16.73 -30.11 -6.94
N ALA A 38 15.91 -30.36 -5.91
CA ALA A 38 16.14 -31.44 -4.96
C ALA A 38 16.12 -32.83 -5.62
N ILE A 39 15.23 -33.06 -6.59
CA ILE A 39 15.20 -34.32 -7.37
C ILE A 39 16.47 -34.45 -8.23
N ILE A 40 16.95 -33.36 -8.83
CA ILE A 40 18.18 -33.41 -9.64
C ILE A 40 19.40 -33.71 -8.75
N GLU A 41 19.45 -33.15 -7.54
CA GLU A 41 20.49 -33.43 -6.55
C GLU A 41 20.48 -34.92 -6.16
N GLU A 42 19.30 -35.50 -5.89
CA GLU A 42 19.16 -36.94 -5.61
C GLU A 42 19.63 -37.81 -6.79
N ILE A 43 19.27 -37.44 -8.03
CA ILE A 43 19.73 -38.13 -9.24
C ILE A 43 21.25 -38.05 -9.38
N ALA A 44 21.86 -36.89 -9.09
CA ALA A 44 23.30 -36.72 -9.14
C ALA A 44 24.01 -37.59 -8.10
N GLU A 45 23.48 -37.69 -6.88
CA GLU A 45 24.00 -38.56 -5.83
C GLU A 45 23.91 -40.05 -6.21
N GLN A 46 22.75 -40.49 -6.73
CA GLN A 46 22.58 -41.86 -7.23
C GLN A 46 23.52 -42.17 -8.39
N THR A 47 23.70 -41.23 -9.33
CA THR A 47 24.61 -41.39 -10.47
C THR A 47 26.06 -41.48 -10.00
N ASN A 48 26.45 -40.70 -9.00
CA ASN A 48 27.76 -40.78 -8.36
C ASN A 48 28.00 -42.15 -7.70
N LEU A 49 27.00 -42.70 -7.01
CA LEU A 49 27.06 -44.06 -6.43
C LEU A 49 27.17 -45.14 -7.52
N LEU A 50 26.41 -45.02 -8.61
CA LEU A 50 26.52 -45.94 -9.76
C LEU A 50 27.90 -45.88 -10.40
N ALA A 51 28.46 -44.68 -10.58
CA ALA A 51 29.80 -44.48 -11.10
C ALA A 51 30.89 -45.07 -10.18
N LEU A 52 30.70 -44.97 -8.86
CA LEU A 52 31.58 -45.61 -7.89
C LEU A 52 31.55 -47.14 -8.02
N ASN A 53 30.36 -47.73 -8.10
CA ASN A 53 30.21 -49.18 -8.31
C ASN A 53 30.86 -49.64 -9.63
N ALA A 54 30.68 -48.87 -10.71
CA ALA A 54 31.33 -49.13 -11.99
C ALA A 54 32.87 -49.05 -11.90
N THR A 55 33.39 -48.10 -11.12
CA THR A 55 34.84 -47.97 -10.86
C THR A 55 35.38 -49.20 -10.13
N ILE A 56 34.64 -49.72 -9.14
CA ILE A 56 35.01 -50.94 -8.40
C ILE A 56 35.03 -52.15 -9.33
N GLU A 57 34.00 -52.32 -10.16
CA GLU A 57 33.92 -53.47 -11.07
C GLU A 57 34.96 -53.39 -12.19
N ALA A 58 35.28 -52.19 -12.68
CA ALA A 58 36.35 -51.96 -13.63
C ALA A 58 37.72 -52.34 -13.04
N ALA A 59 37.98 -52.01 -11.77
CA ALA A 59 39.20 -52.44 -11.07
C ALA A 59 39.26 -53.96 -10.92
N ARG A 60 38.12 -54.61 -10.69
CA ARG A 60 38.01 -56.08 -10.57
C ARG A 60 38.28 -56.81 -11.88
N ALA A 61 37.93 -56.21 -13.01
CA ALA A 61 38.21 -56.72 -14.35
C ALA A 61 39.68 -56.56 -14.80
N GLY A 62 40.52 -55.87 -14.02
CA GLY A 62 41.94 -55.70 -14.30
C GLY A 62 42.19 -54.96 -15.63
N ASP A 63 43.07 -55.51 -16.47
CA ASP A 63 43.44 -54.86 -17.75
C ASP A 63 42.28 -54.74 -18.73
N ALA A 64 41.29 -55.64 -18.68
CA ALA A 64 40.09 -55.58 -19.53
C ALA A 64 39.14 -54.43 -19.13
N GLY A 65 39.24 -53.93 -17.89
CA GLY A 65 38.37 -52.88 -17.35
C GLY A 65 38.86 -51.45 -17.56
N LYS A 66 40.06 -51.22 -18.12
CA LYS A 66 40.68 -49.87 -18.21
C LYS A 66 39.81 -48.85 -18.93
N GLY A 67 39.16 -49.23 -20.04
CA GLY A 67 38.25 -48.32 -20.76
C GLY A 67 37.00 -47.97 -19.95
N PHE A 68 36.44 -48.96 -19.24
CA PHE A 68 35.30 -48.75 -18.33
C PHE A 68 35.66 -47.88 -17.13
N ALA A 69 36.88 -47.99 -16.60
CA ALA A 69 37.36 -47.17 -15.49
C ALA A 69 37.41 -45.67 -15.86
N VAL A 70 37.83 -45.34 -17.09
CA VAL A 70 37.85 -43.94 -17.57
C VAL A 70 36.43 -43.37 -17.66
N VAL A 71 35.49 -44.13 -18.23
CA VAL A 71 34.09 -43.71 -18.33
C VAL A 71 33.48 -43.53 -16.94
N ALA A 72 33.72 -44.48 -16.01
CA ALA A 72 33.23 -44.39 -14.65
C ALA A 72 33.77 -43.15 -13.91
N ALA A 73 35.05 -42.81 -14.09
CA ALA A 73 35.63 -41.61 -13.51
C ALA A 73 35.01 -40.32 -14.08
N GLU A 74 34.76 -40.27 -15.40
CA GLU A 74 34.11 -39.12 -16.05
C GLU A 74 32.68 -38.92 -15.55
N VAL A 75 31.89 -40.01 -15.46
CA VAL A 75 30.52 -39.95 -14.92
C VAL A 75 30.53 -39.49 -13.47
N LYS A 76 31.49 -39.95 -12.66
CA LYS A 76 31.65 -39.51 -11.27
C LYS A 76 31.94 -38.00 -11.16
N SER A 77 32.84 -37.50 -12.01
CA SER A 77 33.18 -36.09 -12.11
C SER A 77 31.96 -35.25 -12.47
N LEU A 78 31.23 -35.66 -13.52
CA LEU A 78 30.05 -34.96 -14.00
C LEU A 78 28.91 -34.95 -12.97
N SER A 79 28.73 -36.05 -12.23
CA SER A 79 27.75 -36.15 -11.14
C SER A 79 28.09 -35.20 -9.99
N THR A 80 29.38 -35.10 -9.63
CA THR A 80 29.85 -34.16 -8.60
C THR A 80 29.64 -32.70 -9.03
N GLN A 81 29.94 -32.38 -10.29
CA GLN A 81 29.70 -31.06 -10.85
C GLN A 81 28.21 -30.72 -10.88
N THR A 82 27.36 -31.69 -11.21
CA THR A 82 25.91 -31.52 -11.20
C THR A 82 25.39 -31.22 -9.80
N ALA A 83 25.85 -31.97 -8.78
CA ALA A 83 25.48 -31.74 -7.38
C ALA A 83 25.88 -30.34 -6.89
N SER A 84 27.10 -29.89 -7.22
CA SER A 84 27.56 -28.54 -6.89
C SER A 84 26.72 -27.45 -7.57
N ALA A 85 26.35 -27.65 -8.84
CA ALA A 85 25.50 -26.70 -9.56
C ALA A 85 24.07 -26.66 -9.00
N THR A 86 23.50 -27.80 -8.58
CA THR A 86 22.18 -27.83 -7.94
C THR A 86 22.19 -27.14 -6.59
N GLU A 87 23.26 -27.25 -5.80
CA GLU A 87 23.41 -26.55 -4.52
C GLU A 87 23.44 -25.01 -4.73
N GLU A 88 24.18 -24.53 -5.72
CA GLU A 88 24.17 -23.11 -6.09
C GLU A 88 22.79 -22.62 -6.53
N ILE A 89 22.07 -23.40 -7.36
CA ILE A 89 20.70 -23.06 -7.78
C ILE A 89 19.76 -23.06 -6.57
N ALA A 90 19.85 -24.02 -5.66
CA ALA A 90 19.03 -24.08 -4.44
C ALA A 90 19.22 -22.82 -3.57
N SER A 91 20.46 -22.35 -3.44
CA SER A 91 20.78 -21.09 -2.76
C SER A 91 20.13 -19.88 -3.45
N GLN A 92 20.18 -19.80 -4.78
CA GLN A 92 19.53 -18.74 -5.55
C GLN A 92 18.00 -18.77 -5.39
N ILE A 93 17.39 -19.95 -5.43
CA ILE A 93 15.94 -20.12 -5.21
C ILE A 93 15.53 -19.66 -3.81
N SER A 94 16.31 -20.00 -2.80
CA SER A 94 16.09 -19.54 -1.42
C SER A 94 16.16 -18.00 -1.33
N GLY A 95 17.12 -17.38 -2.01
CA GLY A 95 17.21 -15.92 -2.13
C GLY A 95 15.99 -15.29 -2.80
N ILE A 96 15.50 -15.88 -3.89
CA ILE A 96 14.29 -15.43 -4.59
C ILE A 96 13.06 -15.52 -3.68
N GLN A 97 12.90 -16.63 -2.94
CA GLN A 97 11.80 -16.81 -1.99
C GLN A 97 11.83 -15.74 -0.90
N ALA A 98 12.98 -15.51 -0.27
CA ALA A 98 13.15 -14.49 0.76
C ALA A 98 12.86 -13.07 0.24
N ALA A 99 13.36 -12.73 -0.96
CA ALA A 99 13.09 -11.44 -1.58
C ALA A 99 11.59 -11.25 -1.91
N THR A 100 10.93 -12.33 -2.35
CA THR A 100 9.49 -12.32 -2.66
C THR A 100 8.65 -12.14 -1.38
N GLU A 101 9.02 -12.81 -0.29
CA GLU A 101 8.36 -12.66 1.01
C GLU A 101 8.54 -11.25 1.58
N ALA A 102 9.75 -10.69 1.51
CA ALA A 102 10.03 -9.32 1.89
C ALA A 102 9.21 -8.32 1.06
N THR A 103 9.08 -8.56 -0.25
CA THR A 103 8.25 -7.75 -1.15
C THR A 103 6.78 -7.80 -0.75
N ALA A 104 6.23 -9.01 -0.49
CA ALA A 104 4.86 -9.15 -0.01
C ALA A 104 4.64 -8.44 1.34
N GLY A 105 5.61 -8.50 2.25
CA GLY A 105 5.58 -7.75 3.50
C GLY A 105 5.55 -6.23 3.31
N ALA A 106 6.34 -5.71 2.38
CA ALA A 106 6.33 -4.29 2.04
C ALA A 106 4.98 -3.86 1.43
N ILE A 107 4.39 -4.68 0.56
CA ILE A 107 3.07 -4.42 -0.03
C ILE A 107 1.98 -4.37 1.03
N ARG A 108 1.96 -5.30 1.99
CA ARG A 108 1.00 -5.27 3.11
C ARG A 108 1.08 -3.98 3.92
N ARG A 109 2.30 -3.47 4.15
CA ARG A 109 2.50 -2.18 4.82
C ARG A 109 1.94 -1.01 4.00
N ILE A 110 2.18 -1.02 2.69
CA ILE A 110 1.62 -0.02 1.76
C ILE A 110 0.08 -0.05 1.79
N THR A 111 -0.53 -1.23 1.70
CA THR A 111 -1.98 -1.41 1.82
C THR A 111 -2.52 -0.86 3.14
N GLY A 112 -1.81 -1.09 4.26
CA GLY A 112 -2.16 -0.50 5.56
C GLY A 112 -2.16 1.02 5.53
N THR A 113 -1.09 1.63 5.02
CA THR A 113 -0.99 3.10 4.88
C THR A 113 -2.07 3.67 3.96
N ILE A 114 -2.42 2.98 2.87
CA ILE A 114 -3.53 3.40 1.98
C ILE A 114 -4.86 3.37 2.74
N GLY A 115 -5.09 2.36 3.59
CA GLY A 115 -6.27 2.29 4.46
C GLY A 115 -6.37 3.46 5.44
N GLU A 116 -5.25 3.87 6.04
CA GLU A 116 -5.16 5.05 6.90
C GLU A 116 -5.48 6.34 6.13
N ILE A 117 -4.94 6.49 4.92
CA ILE A 117 -5.22 7.64 4.03
C ILE A 117 -6.72 7.70 3.69
N SER A 118 -7.34 6.57 3.36
CA SER A 118 -8.76 6.50 3.04
C SER A 118 -9.64 6.93 4.24
N SER A 119 -9.28 6.46 5.44
CA SER A 119 -9.97 6.83 6.69
C SER A 119 -9.82 8.32 7.00
N ALA A 120 -8.61 8.86 6.88
CA ALA A 120 -8.35 10.29 7.08
C ALA A 120 -9.11 11.15 6.07
N THR A 121 -9.15 10.74 4.80
CA THR A 121 -9.89 11.44 3.73
C THR A 121 -11.40 11.49 4.03
N THR A 122 -11.94 10.40 4.57
CA THR A 122 -13.34 10.33 4.99
C THR A 122 -13.63 11.30 6.14
N ALA A 123 -12.75 11.34 7.15
CA ALA A 123 -12.88 12.27 8.28
C ALA A 123 -12.80 13.74 7.82
N VAL A 124 -11.87 14.07 6.92
CA VAL A 124 -11.76 15.41 6.33
C VAL A 124 -13.03 15.77 5.56
N THR A 125 -13.59 14.83 4.80
CA THR A 125 -14.84 15.08 4.05
C THR A 125 -16.00 15.39 4.99
N ALA A 126 -16.13 14.66 6.10
CA ALA A 126 -17.14 14.93 7.11
C ALA A 126 -16.95 16.33 7.76
N ALA A 127 -15.72 16.68 8.13
CA ALA A 127 -15.41 17.98 8.72
C ALA A 127 -15.70 19.15 7.75
N VAL A 128 -15.39 19.00 6.45
CA VAL A 128 -15.70 20.01 5.43
C VAL A 128 -17.21 20.17 5.26
N GLN A 129 -17.97 19.08 5.33
CA GLN A 129 -19.43 19.13 5.27
C GLN A 129 -20.01 19.90 6.47
N GLU A 130 -19.53 19.62 7.68
CA GLU A 130 -19.92 20.34 8.90
C GLU A 130 -19.55 21.83 8.84
N GLN A 131 -18.37 22.15 8.31
CA GLN A 131 -17.94 23.53 8.10
C GLN A 131 -18.86 24.28 7.11
N THR A 132 -19.34 23.60 6.07
CA THR A 132 -20.27 24.18 5.09
C THR A 132 -21.60 24.55 5.75
N VAL A 133 -22.16 23.66 6.57
CA VAL A 133 -23.38 23.93 7.34
C VAL A 133 -23.16 25.11 8.30
N SER A 134 -22.03 25.15 9.00
CA SER A 134 -21.70 26.26 9.91
C SER A 134 -21.60 27.61 9.18
N ILE A 135 -21.05 27.62 7.95
CA ILE A 135 -20.95 28.84 7.13
C ILE A 135 -22.34 29.31 6.67
N GLU A 136 -23.25 28.39 6.35
CA GLU A 136 -24.64 28.73 6.01
C GLU A 136 -25.36 29.39 7.20
N GLU A 137 -25.19 28.84 8.41
CA GLU A 137 -25.72 29.43 9.65
C GLU A 137 -25.12 30.81 9.95
N ILE A 138 -23.81 30.98 9.78
CA ILE A 138 -23.15 32.29 9.94
C ILE A 138 -23.73 33.30 8.94
N THR A 139 -23.92 32.90 7.69
CA THR A 139 -24.48 33.77 6.65
C THR A 139 -25.90 34.20 7.00
N MET A 140 -26.71 33.27 7.52
CA MET A 140 -28.07 33.57 7.98
C MET A 140 -28.06 34.57 9.16
N ASN A 141 -27.21 34.34 10.16
CA ASN A 141 -27.08 35.23 11.32
C ASN A 141 -26.60 36.63 10.93
N VAL A 142 -25.63 36.74 10.01
CA VAL A 142 -25.14 38.03 9.51
C VAL A 142 -26.25 38.81 8.81
N ASN A 143 -27.07 38.14 7.98
CA ASN A 143 -28.21 38.78 7.33
C ASN A 143 -29.26 39.25 8.35
N GLN A 144 -29.54 38.46 9.39
CA GLN A 144 -30.46 38.84 10.45
C GLN A 144 -29.95 40.05 11.25
N VAL A 145 -28.66 40.08 11.57
CA VAL A 145 -28.03 41.23 12.27
C VAL A 145 -28.05 42.49 11.40
N ALA A 146 -27.84 42.37 10.09
CA ALA A 146 -27.94 43.49 9.16
C ALA A 146 -29.36 44.08 9.14
N HIS A 147 -30.39 43.24 8.99
CA HIS A 147 -31.79 43.68 9.05
C HIS A 147 -32.13 44.32 10.41
N GLY A 148 -31.71 43.72 11.52
CA GLY A 148 -31.90 44.32 12.84
C GLY A 148 -31.21 45.68 12.99
N SER A 149 -30.04 45.86 12.38
CA SER A 149 -29.34 47.15 12.37
C SER A 149 -30.08 48.21 11.55
N GLU A 150 -30.70 47.83 10.43
CA GLU A 150 -31.56 48.71 9.63
C GLU A 150 -32.81 49.14 10.40
N GLU A 151 -33.48 48.21 11.09
CA GLU A 151 -34.62 48.52 11.95
C GLU A 151 -34.24 49.49 13.09
N ILE A 152 -33.11 49.26 13.77
CA ILE A 152 -32.61 50.16 14.81
C ILE A 152 -32.34 51.56 14.25
N SER A 153 -31.72 51.66 13.07
CA SER A 153 -31.45 52.93 12.41
C SER A 153 -32.75 53.70 12.10
N ALA A 154 -33.77 53.00 11.59
CA ALA A 154 -35.09 53.57 11.35
C ALA A 154 -35.76 54.06 12.64
N ASN A 155 -35.68 53.27 13.72
CA ASN A 155 -36.26 53.61 15.00
C ASN A 155 -35.56 54.82 15.66
N CYS A 156 -34.23 54.92 15.55
CA CYS A 156 -33.46 56.09 15.98
C CYS A 156 -33.85 57.36 15.21
N SER A 157 -34.06 57.25 13.89
CA SER A 157 -34.55 58.36 13.07
C SER A 157 -35.94 58.83 13.52
N GLY A 158 -36.86 57.89 13.77
CA GLY A 158 -38.19 58.18 14.30
C GLY A 158 -38.15 58.84 15.69
N LEU A 159 -37.29 58.35 16.59
CA LEU A 159 -37.08 58.93 17.92
C LEU A 159 -36.53 60.36 17.83
N GLY A 160 -35.60 60.62 16.91
CA GLY A 160 -35.09 61.96 16.59
C GLY A 160 -36.20 62.92 16.17
N GLN A 161 -37.11 62.49 15.30
CA GLN A 161 -38.26 63.31 14.90
C GLN A 161 -39.22 63.60 16.07
N SER A 162 -39.48 62.59 16.90
CA SER A 162 -40.37 62.74 18.07
C SER A 162 -39.79 63.67 19.14
N THR A 163 -38.48 63.58 19.39
CA THR A 163 -37.79 64.50 20.31
C THR A 163 -37.80 65.93 19.78
N ASP A 164 -37.64 66.12 18.46
CA ASP A 164 -37.76 67.43 17.81
C ASP A 164 -39.17 68.02 17.93
N ALA A 165 -40.21 67.20 17.72
CA ALA A 165 -41.60 67.62 17.91
C ALA A 165 -41.85 68.06 19.36
N THR A 166 -41.39 67.26 20.34
CA THR A 166 -41.50 67.56 21.77
C THR A 166 -40.82 68.89 22.12
N ARG A 167 -39.62 69.12 21.59
CA ARG A 167 -38.86 70.37 21.78
C ARG A 167 -39.61 71.58 21.23
N ARG A 168 -40.24 71.46 20.05
CA ARG A 168 -41.08 72.54 19.48
C ARG A 168 -42.29 72.83 20.36
N SER A 169 -43.01 71.80 20.80
CA SER A 169 -44.16 71.95 21.71
C SER A 169 -43.77 72.63 23.02
N ALA A 170 -42.64 72.22 23.64
CA ALA A 170 -42.14 72.86 24.86
C ALA A 170 -41.79 74.34 24.65
N THR A 171 -41.26 74.70 23.48
CA THR A 171 -40.94 76.10 23.13
C THR A 171 -42.21 76.93 22.97
N LEU A 172 -43.22 76.40 22.29
CA LEU A 172 -44.53 77.06 22.13
C LEU A 172 -45.21 77.31 23.48
N ILE A 173 -45.18 76.32 24.39
CA ILE A 173 -45.72 76.48 25.74
C ILE A 173 -44.99 77.62 26.46
N ARG A 174 -43.66 77.66 26.41
CA ARG A 174 -42.85 78.72 27.03
C ARG A 174 -43.13 80.11 26.47
N GLU A 175 -43.48 80.23 25.19
CA GLU A 175 -43.86 81.50 24.57
C GLU A 175 -45.30 81.92 24.90
N SER A 176 -46.15 80.97 25.31
CA SER A 176 -47.56 81.24 25.68
C SER A 176 -47.78 81.67 27.13
N THR A 177 -46.79 81.49 27.99
CA THR A 177 -46.78 81.87 29.42
C THR A 177 -45.98 83.13 29.66
#